data_AF-A0A840WJZ3-F1
#
_entry.id   AF-A0A840WJZ3-F1
#
_cell.length_a   1.000
_cell.length_b   1.000
_cell.length_c   1.000
_cell.angle_alpha   90.00
_cell.angle_beta   90.00
_cell.angle_gamma   90.00
#
_symmetry.space_group_name_H-M   'P 1'
#
loop_
_entity.id
_entity.type
_entity.pdbx_description
1 polymer ?
#
loop_
_entity_poly.entity_id
_entity_poly.type
_entity_poly.pdbx_seq_one_letter_code
_entity_poly.pdbx_strand_id
1 'polypeptide(L)'
;MTTNTPSAAVPVRLIGGPDDWHGQTLSHMTATELEAPREALGSYLVSNCVPATHPDPGARAVYEPNAEPWPCTLWFFRGWVPFGPGDPEGRIATHLFDVDVVTDHEGIPLSWSEQESGEAGTVTRVLAHWEATGEDDLGADVWHVATGAGPDVVLRRYVGDLWEAGPLPTLEAPEHDDPLI
;
A
#
# COMPACT_ATOMS: atom_id res chain seq x y z
N MET A 1 16.44 -12.27 -41.35
CA MET A 1 15.39 -12.96 -40.58
C MET A 1 15.73 -12.74 -39.12
N THR A 2 15.09 -11.76 -38.48
CA THR A 2 15.23 -11.52 -37.04
C THR A 2 14.30 -12.49 -36.33
N THR A 3 14.87 -13.47 -35.64
CA THR A 3 14.15 -14.31 -34.69
C THR A 3 13.70 -13.43 -33.53
N ASN A 4 12.42 -13.04 -33.53
CA ASN A 4 11.75 -12.52 -32.34
C ASN A 4 11.64 -13.69 -31.35
N THR A 5 12.64 -13.85 -30.49
CA THR A 5 12.48 -14.69 -29.31
C THR A 5 11.44 -13.98 -28.43
N PRO A 6 10.31 -14.61 -28.08
CA PRO A 6 9.38 -14.02 -27.13
C PRO A 6 10.14 -13.76 -25.84
N SER A 7 10.13 -12.49 -25.38
CA SER A 7 10.72 -12.11 -24.10
C SER A 7 10.03 -12.92 -23.02
N ALA A 8 10.82 -13.59 -22.17
CA ALA A 8 10.28 -14.36 -21.06
C ALA A 8 9.50 -13.43 -20.13
N ALA A 9 8.33 -13.86 -19.69
CA ALA A 9 7.55 -13.11 -18.72
C ALA A 9 8.31 -12.99 -17.40
N VAL A 10 8.34 -11.78 -16.85
CA VAL A 10 8.93 -11.43 -15.56
C VAL A 10 7.81 -11.27 -14.54
N PRO A 11 7.85 -11.97 -13.39
CA PRO A 11 6.84 -11.83 -12.36
C PRO A 11 6.93 -10.47 -11.67
N VAL A 12 5.79 -9.80 -11.51
CA VAL A 12 5.65 -8.60 -10.68
C VAL A 12 4.79 -8.93 -9.47
N ARG A 13 5.31 -8.73 -8.26
CA ARG A 13 4.60 -8.98 -7.01
C ARG A 13 3.82 -7.74 -6.59
N LEU A 14 2.56 -7.95 -6.21
CA LEU A 14 1.67 -6.92 -5.70
C LEU A 14 1.73 -6.86 -4.17
N ILE A 15 2.02 -5.68 -3.63
CA ILE A 15 2.14 -5.42 -2.20
C ILE A 15 0.94 -4.60 -1.73
N GLY A 16 0.25 -5.14 -0.73
CA GLY A 16 -0.94 -4.56 -0.13
C GLY A 16 -2.19 -4.55 -1.02
N GLY A 17 -3.19 -3.75 -0.62
CA GLY A 17 -4.45 -3.60 -1.31
C GLY A 17 -5.52 -4.65 -0.97
N PRO A 18 -6.55 -4.81 -1.82
CA PRO A 18 -7.70 -5.69 -1.55
C PRO A 18 -7.35 -7.17 -1.51
N ASP A 19 -8.23 -7.97 -0.89
CA ASP A 19 -8.02 -9.43 -0.68
C ASP A 19 -7.79 -10.22 -1.97
N ASP A 20 -8.37 -9.82 -3.09
CA ASP A 20 -8.20 -10.51 -4.37
C ASP A 20 -6.86 -10.21 -5.06
N TRP A 21 -6.18 -9.12 -4.71
CA TRP A 21 -4.90 -8.71 -5.29
C TRP A 21 -3.72 -8.75 -4.33
N HIS A 22 -3.96 -8.69 -3.02
CA HIS A 22 -2.91 -8.71 -2.01
C HIS A 22 -2.04 -9.96 -2.12
N GLY A 23 -0.73 -9.76 -2.30
CA GLY A 23 0.26 -10.83 -2.41
C GLY A 23 0.23 -11.60 -3.74
N GLN A 24 -0.62 -11.21 -4.69
CA GLN A 24 -0.67 -11.82 -6.02
C GLN A 24 0.55 -11.45 -6.86
N THR A 25 0.78 -12.21 -7.92
CA THR A 25 1.86 -11.96 -8.89
C THR A 25 1.29 -11.79 -10.29
N LEU A 26 1.63 -10.69 -10.96
CA LEU A 26 1.36 -10.49 -12.38
C LEU A 26 2.42 -11.23 -13.19
N SER A 27 1.99 -12.12 -14.08
CA SER A 27 2.87 -13.01 -14.84
C SER A 27 2.93 -12.68 -16.34
N HIS A 28 2.54 -11.47 -16.74
CA HIS A 28 2.44 -11.06 -18.15
C HIS A 28 3.40 -9.93 -18.53
N MET A 29 4.13 -9.35 -17.56
CA MET A 29 5.09 -8.29 -17.80
C MET A 29 6.35 -8.87 -18.46
N THR A 30 6.98 -8.11 -19.33
CA THR A 30 8.26 -8.45 -19.96
C THR A 30 9.40 -7.63 -19.36
N ALA A 31 10.64 -8.11 -19.50
CA ALA A 31 11.81 -7.37 -19.03
C ALA A 31 11.90 -5.97 -19.66
N THR A 32 11.59 -5.85 -20.96
CA THR A 32 11.62 -4.58 -21.69
C THR A 32 10.56 -3.59 -21.19
N GLU A 33 9.37 -4.07 -20.79
CA GLU A 33 8.37 -3.19 -20.18
C GLU A 33 8.86 -2.67 -18.82
N LEU A 34 9.51 -3.51 -18.02
CA LEU A 34 10.03 -3.14 -16.70
C LEU A 34 11.30 -2.27 -16.73
N GLU A 35 11.88 -2.03 -17.91
CA GLU A 35 12.97 -1.06 -18.13
C GLU A 35 12.45 0.37 -18.36
N ALA A 36 11.12 0.55 -18.50
CA ALA A 36 10.53 1.88 -18.63
C ALA A 36 10.75 2.75 -17.37
N PRO A 37 10.69 4.10 -17.49
CA PRO A 37 10.71 4.99 -16.34
C PRO A 37 9.64 4.64 -15.30
N ARG A 38 9.91 4.87 -14.02
CA ARG A 38 9.03 4.43 -12.91
C ARG A 38 7.64 5.05 -12.98
N GLU A 39 7.57 6.31 -13.38
CA GLU A 39 6.34 7.05 -13.61
C GLU A 39 5.48 6.51 -14.76
N ALA A 40 6.06 5.67 -15.62
CA ALA A 40 5.37 5.01 -16.72
C ALA A 40 4.95 3.56 -16.38
N LEU A 41 5.33 3.06 -15.20
CA LEU A 41 4.98 1.73 -14.71
C LEU A 41 3.78 1.78 -13.77
N GLY A 42 3.18 0.61 -13.55
CA GLY A 42 1.99 0.45 -12.72
C GLY A 42 0.75 0.07 -13.53
N SER A 43 -0.35 -0.18 -12.83
CA SER A 43 -1.61 -0.58 -13.45
C SER A 43 -2.81 -0.35 -12.55
N TYR A 44 -3.99 -0.36 -13.17
CA TYR A 44 -5.28 -0.35 -12.50
C TYR A 44 -5.90 -1.74 -12.57
N LEU A 45 -6.10 -2.37 -11.41
CA LEU A 45 -6.65 -3.72 -11.31
C LEU A 45 -8.12 -3.66 -10.88
N VAL A 46 -8.98 -4.38 -11.59
CA VAL A 46 -10.39 -4.51 -11.22
C VAL A 46 -10.47 -5.42 -10.01
N SER A 47 -11.12 -4.97 -8.94
CA SER A 47 -11.31 -5.77 -7.72
C SER A 47 -12.79 -5.98 -7.45
N ASN A 48 -13.13 -7.17 -6.92
CA ASN A 48 -14.46 -7.45 -6.37
C ASN A 48 -14.55 -7.13 -4.87
N CYS A 49 -13.45 -6.67 -4.27
CA CYS A 49 -13.32 -6.39 -2.84
C CYS A 49 -13.28 -4.89 -2.56
N VAL A 50 -13.90 -4.06 -3.42
CA VAL A 50 -14.10 -2.64 -3.15
C VAL A 50 -14.91 -2.48 -1.84
N PRO A 51 -14.47 -1.66 -0.87
CA PRO A 51 -15.21 -1.45 0.36
C PRO A 51 -16.63 -0.96 0.08
N ALA A 52 -17.62 -1.48 0.81
CA ALA A 52 -19.02 -1.09 0.64
C ALA A 52 -19.27 0.41 0.92
N THR A 53 -18.40 1.04 1.71
CA THR A 53 -18.42 2.47 2.00
C THR A 53 -17.82 3.33 0.89
N HIS A 54 -17.17 2.73 -0.12
CA HIS A 54 -16.59 3.47 -1.23
C HIS A 54 -17.71 4.03 -2.14
N PRO A 55 -17.64 5.32 -2.54
CA PRO A 55 -18.71 5.97 -3.32
C PRO A 55 -18.89 5.37 -4.72
N ASP A 56 -17.86 4.71 -5.25
CA ASP A 56 -17.93 3.96 -6.51
C ASP A 56 -17.65 2.47 -6.27
N PRO A 57 -18.65 1.58 -6.39
CA PRO A 57 -18.45 0.13 -6.25
C PRO A 57 -17.64 -0.49 -7.41
N GLY A 58 -17.44 0.24 -8.51
CA GLY A 58 -16.62 -0.15 -9.66
C GLY A 58 -15.15 0.30 -9.58
N ALA A 59 -14.70 0.72 -8.40
CA ALA A 59 -13.35 1.21 -8.22
C ALA A 59 -12.26 0.18 -8.55
N ARG A 60 -11.14 0.71 -9.06
CA ARG A 60 -9.96 -0.05 -9.43
C ARG A 60 -8.86 0.21 -8.42
N ALA A 61 -8.12 -0.85 -8.11
CA ALA A 61 -6.95 -0.81 -7.27
C ALA A 61 -5.76 -0.28 -8.07
N VAL A 62 -5.14 0.80 -7.61
CA VAL A 62 -3.94 1.37 -8.22
C VAL A 62 -2.71 0.66 -7.65
N TYR A 63 -1.87 0.12 -8.53
CA TYR A 63 -0.59 -0.47 -8.15
C TYR A 63 0.53 0.16 -8.95
N GLU A 64 1.54 0.68 -8.26
CA GLU A 64 2.68 1.37 -8.89
C GLU A 64 3.97 0.97 -8.18
N PRO A 65 5.12 0.88 -8.88
CA PRO A 65 6.39 0.71 -8.21
C PRO A 65 6.74 1.95 -7.38
N ASN A 66 7.53 1.74 -6.33
CA ASN A 66 8.28 2.83 -5.69
C ASN A 66 9.47 3.26 -6.56
N ALA A 67 10.01 4.43 -6.26
CA ALA A 67 11.29 4.92 -6.70
C ALA A 67 12.45 4.02 -6.23
N GLU A 68 13.63 4.28 -6.80
CA GLU A 68 14.85 3.60 -6.36
C GLU A 68 15.11 3.87 -4.86
N PRO A 69 15.58 2.87 -4.09
CA PRO A 69 16.21 1.61 -4.55
C PRO A 69 15.27 0.41 -4.74
N TRP A 70 13.94 0.59 -4.68
CA TRP A 70 13.02 -0.54 -4.79
C TRP A 70 13.06 -1.23 -6.17
N PRO A 71 13.03 -2.56 -6.25
CA PRO A 71 12.93 -3.28 -7.52
C PRO A 71 11.68 -2.89 -8.32
N CYS A 72 11.78 -2.78 -9.66
CA CYS A 72 10.62 -2.50 -10.53
C CYS A 72 9.61 -3.65 -10.59
N THR A 73 9.95 -4.82 -10.04
CA THR A 73 9.10 -5.99 -9.91
C THR A 73 8.22 -5.98 -8.66
N LEU A 74 8.29 -4.94 -7.82
CA LEU A 74 7.42 -4.76 -6.66
C LEU A 74 6.49 -3.57 -6.89
N TRP A 75 5.20 -3.82 -6.97
CA TRP A 75 4.19 -2.77 -7.13
C TRP A 75 3.33 -2.67 -5.88
N PHE A 76 3.15 -1.45 -5.37
CA PHE A 76 2.48 -1.16 -4.12
C PHE A 76 1.09 -0.61 -4.40
N PHE A 77 0.11 -1.05 -3.61
CA PHE A 77 -1.21 -0.48 -3.64
C PHE A 77 -1.17 0.98 -3.18
N ARG A 78 -1.59 1.90 -4.05
CA ARG A 78 -1.66 3.35 -3.78
C ARG A 78 -3.04 3.83 -3.36
N GLY A 79 -4.04 2.94 -3.37
CA GLY A 79 -5.43 3.29 -3.10
C GLY A 79 -6.41 2.85 -4.18
N TRP A 80 -7.64 3.27 -4.00
CA TRP A 80 -8.74 3.07 -4.93
C TRP A 80 -8.91 4.29 -5.84
N VAL A 81 -9.29 4.05 -7.09
CA VAL A 81 -9.78 5.06 -8.04
C VAL A 81 -11.19 4.61 -8.45
N PRO A 82 -12.30 5.40 -8.37
CA PRO A 82 -12.40 6.72 -9.02
C PRO A 82 -13.39 7.75 -8.40
N PHE A 83 -12.88 8.92 -8.00
CA PHE A 83 -13.58 10.21 -8.16
C PHE A 83 -12.58 11.37 -8.07
N GLY A 84 -12.39 12.08 -9.18
CA GLY A 84 -11.74 13.41 -9.24
C GLY A 84 -10.27 13.46 -8.80
N PRO A 85 -9.61 14.63 -8.89
CA PRO A 85 -8.22 14.85 -8.44
C PRO A 85 -8.10 14.85 -6.90
N GLY A 86 -9.01 14.18 -6.19
CA GLY A 86 -9.10 14.14 -4.74
C GLY A 86 -8.23 13.01 -4.18
N ASP A 87 -7.46 13.38 -3.18
CA ASP A 87 -6.35 12.64 -2.58
C ASP A 87 -6.76 11.29 -1.92
N PRO A 88 -6.10 10.16 -2.24
CA PRO A 88 -6.32 8.85 -1.63
C PRO A 88 -5.82 8.70 -0.16
N GLU A 89 -5.20 9.72 0.44
CA GLU A 89 -4.63 9.72 1.81
C GLU A 89 -5.64 9.75 2.99
N GLY A 90 -6.93 9.55 2.75
CA GLY A 90 -8.01 9.93 3.68
C GLY A 90 -8.07 9.29 5.09
N ARG A 91 -7.20 8.33 5.44
CA ARG A 91 -7.11 7.78 6.80
C ARG A 91 -5.83 8.27 7.48
N ILE A 92 -5.95 9.29 8.33
CA ILE A 92 -4.82 9.87 9.06
C ILE A 92 -4.96 9.55 10.55
N ALA A 93 -3.89 9.09 11.18
CA ALA A 93 -3.85 8.91 12.63
C ALA A 93 -3.82 10.28 13.33
N THR A 94 -4.58 10.41 14.42
CA THR A 94 -4.67 11.68 15.17
C THR A 94 -3.48 11.91 16.11
N HIS A 95 -2.80 10.83 16.49
CA HIS A 95 -1.65 10.84 17.39
C HIS A 95 -0.62 9.82 16.89
N LEU A 96 0.65 10.19 16.96
CA LEU A 96 1.78 9.37 16.57
C LEU A 96 2.74 9.21 17.76
N PHE A 97 3.43 8.08 17.80
CA PHE A 97 4.42 7.73 18.82
C PHE A 97 5.58 6.96 18.20
N ASP A 98 6.76 7.05 18.82
CA ASP A 98 7.98 6.41 18.33
C ASP A 98 7.90 4.88 18.46
N VAL A 99 8.28 4.19 17.39
CA VAL A 99 8.28 2.72 17.34
C VAL A 99 9.58 2.16 16.77
N ASP A 100 9.88 0.93 17.16
CA ASP A 100 10.80 0.07 16.43
C ASP A 100 10.01 -0.77 15.43
N VAL A 101 10.49 -0.88 14.19
CA VAL A 101 9.85 -1.67 13.13
C VAL A 101 10.80 -2.76 12.64
N VAL A 102 10.29 -3.98 12.56
CA VAL A 102 10.97 -5.11 11.90
C VAL A 102 10.43 -5.22 10.49
N THR A 103 11.32 -5.20 9.50
CA THR A 103 11.00 -5.37 8.08
C THR A 103 11.52 -6.70 7.53
N ASP A 104 10.98 -7.14 6.40
CA ASP A 104 11.56 -8.22 5.62
C ASP A 104 12.78 -7.75 4.81
N HIS A 105 13.38 -8.67 4.04
CA HIS A 105 14.54 -8.38 3.19
C HIS A 105 14.28 -7.36 2.07
N GLU A 106 13.02 -7.07 1.75
CA GLU A 106 12.64 -6.05 0.77
C GLU A 106 12.31 -4.72 1.46
N GLY A 107 12.29 -4.66 2.80
CA GLY A 107 11.96 -3.46 3.55
C GLY A 107 10.46 -3.34 3.88
N ILE A 108 9.68 -4.40 3.71
CA ILE A 108 8.24 -4.41 3.99
C ILE A 108 8.02 -4.65 5.50
N PRO A 109 7.19 -3.84 6.20
CA PRO A 109 6.92 -4.03 7.63
C PRO A 109 6.31 -5.39 7.97
N LEU A 110 6.84 -6.04 9.01
CA LEU A 110 6.38 -7.32 9.55
C LEU A 110 5.80 -7.18 10.97
N SER A 111 6.38 -6.29 11.79
CA SER A 111 5.89 -5.98 13.14
C SER A 111 6.41 -4.64 13.60
N TRP A 112 5.74 -4.06 14.61
CA TRP A 112 6.15 -2.83 15.26
C TRP A 112 6.03 -2.96 16.79
N SER A 113 6.81 -2.15 17.52
CA SER A 113 6.70 -2.02 18.98
C SER A 113 6.98 -0.58 19.43
N GLU A 114 6.11 -0.03 20.26
CA GLU A 114 6.26 1.28 20.89
C GLU A 114 7.41 1.29 21.89
N GLN A 115 8.29 2.29 21.79
CA GLN A 115 9.52 2.35 22.58
C GLN A 115 9.27 2.63 24.06
N GLU A 116 8.21 3.38 24.41
CA GLU A 116 7.91 3.77 25.80
C GLU A 116 6.99 2.79 26.52
N SER A 117 5.86 2.42 25.90
CA SER A 117 4.83 1.60 26.55
C SER A 117 5.10 0.09 26.44
N GLY A 118 5.88 -0.32 25.44
CA GLY A 118 6.07 -1.72 25.05
C GLY A 118 4.87 -2.35 24.32
N GLU A 119 3.86 -1.55 23.94
CA GLU A 119 2.79 -2.01 23.05
C GLU A 119 3.38 -2.49 21.72
N ALA A 120 2.88 -3.59 21.18
CA ALA A 120 3.41 -4.17 19.96
C ALA A 120 2.34 -4.84 19.13
N GLY A 121 2.55 -4.83 17.81
CA GLY A 121 1.64 -5.41 16.83
C GLY A 121 2.39 -6.19 15.76
N THR A 122 1.83 -7.33 15.35
CA THR A 122 2.25 -8.03 14.12
C THR A 122 1.47 -7.50 12.94
N VAL A 123 2.15 -7.18 11.85
CA VAL A 123 1.53 -6.79 10.58
C VAL A 123 1.03 -8.06 9.88
N THR A 124 -0.27 -8.15 9.68
CA THR A 124 -0.88 -9.28 8.95
C THR A 124 -0.99 -9.01 7.46
N ARG A 125 -1.18 -7.73 7.09
CA ARG A 125 -1.32 -7.30 5.70
C ARG A 125 -0.97 -5.82 5.57
N VAL A 126 -0.27 -5.47 4.49
CA VAL A 126 -0.17 -4.06 4.05
C VAL A 126 -1.49 -3.65 3.42
N LEU A 127 -2.04 -2.52 3.83
CA LEU A 127 -3.27 -1.98 3.26
C LEU A 127 -2.97 -1.04 2.11
N ALA A 128 -2.03 -0.11 2.30
CA ALA A 128 -1.56 0.83 1.29
C ALA A 128 -0.14 1.32 1.62
N HIS A 129 0.57 1.81 0.61
CA HIS A 129 1.89 2.40 0.77
C HIS A 129 2.08 3.61 -0.15
N TRP A 130 2.63 4.69 0.39
CA TRP A 130 3.05 5.88 -0.35
C TRP A 130 4.48 6.22 0.06
N GLU A 131 5.36 6.35 -0.92
CA GLU A 131 6.73 6.82 -0.65
C GLU A 131 6.75 8.33 -0.54
N ALA A 132 7.70 8.86 0.24
CA ALA A 132 7.96 10.29 0.24
C ALA A 132 8.45 10.73 -1.16
N THR A 133 7.75 11.67 -1.80
CA THR A 133 8.17 12.22 -3.10
C THR A 133 8.99 13.51 -2.93
N GLY A 134 10.10 13.60 -3.67
CA GLY A 134 11.19 14.58 -3.49
C GLY A 134 10.93 16.07 -3.76
N GLU A 135 9.71 16.58 -3.67
CA GLU A 135 9.54 18.03 -3.40
C GLU A 135 9.67 18.33 -1.90
N ASP A 136 9.46 17.33 -1.04
CA ASP A 136 9.68 17.42 0.40
C ASP A 136 10.55 16.24 0.84
N ASP A 137 11.87 16.36 0.64
CA ASP A 137 12.90 15.37 1.06
C ASP A 137 12.88 15.05 2.59
N LEU A 138 11.97 15.67 3.34
CA LEU A 138 11.71 15.47 4.76
C LEU A 138 10.40 14.71 5.04
N GLY A 139 9.61 14.38 4.01
CA GLY A 139 8.39 13.58 4.12
C GLY A 139 8.68 12.15 4.59
N ALA A 140 7.67 11.50 5.15
CA ALA A 140 7.76 10.09 5.55
C ALA A 140 7.21 9.17 4.46
N ASP A 141 7.82 8.00 4.30
CA ASP A 141 7.12 6.87 3.68
C ASP A 141 5.97 6.46 4.60
N VAL A 142 4.76 6.36 4.05
CA VAL A 142 3.54 6.06 4.79
C VAL A 142 3.07 4.66 4.45
N TRP A 143 2.97 3.82 5.47
CA TRP A 143 2.44 2.47 5.38
C TRP A 143 1.15 2.38 6.19
N HIS A 144 0.03 2.03 5.56
CA HIS A 144 -1.14 1.59 6.30
C HIS A 144 -1.08 0.08 6.42
N VAL A 145 -1.22 -0.45 7.63
CA VAL A 145 -1.09 -1.89 7.92
C VAL A 145 -2.26 -2.39 8.75
N ALA A 146 -2.75 -3.58 8.42
CA ALA A 146 -3.64 -4.35 9.28
C ALA A 146 -2.79 -5.09 10.32
N THR A 147 -3.26 -5.09 11.55
CA THR A 147 -2.59 -5.75 12.67
C THR A 147 -3.27 -7.08 13.02
N GLY A 148 -2.53 -8.00 13.64
CA GLY A 148 -3.09 -9.29 14.07
C GLY A 148 -4.07 -9.18 15.24
N ALA A 149 -3.94 -8.11 16.02
CA ALA A 149 -4.85 -7.73 17.09
C ALA A 149 -4.80 -6.21 17.25
N GLY A 150 -5.97 -5.60 17.49
CA GLY A 150 -6.09 -4.15 17.63
C GLY A 150 -6.53 -3.45 16.33
N PRO A 151 -6.45 -2.11 16.30
CA PRO A 151 -6.80 -1.34 15.11
C PRO A 151 -5.76 -1.51 14.01
N ASP A 152 -6.13 -1.14 12.78
CA ASP A 152 -5.15 -0.85 11.74
C ASP A 152 -4.25 0.30 12.20
N VAL A 153 -3.02 0.31 11.72
CA VAL A 153 -1.99 1.28 12.12
C VAL A 153 -1.40 1.95 10.89
N VAL A 154 -1.07 3.23 11.00
CA VAL A 154 -0.14 3.89 10.09
C VAL A 154 1.25 3.78 10.65
N LEU A 155 2.22 3.38 9.83
CA LEU A 155 3.64 3.46 10.12
C LEU A 155 4.24 4.52 9.20
N ARG A 156 4.96 5.48 9.78
CA ARG A 156 5.68 6.52 9.06
C ARG A 156 7.16 6.29 9.21
N ARG A 157 7.88 6.17 8.10
CA ARG A 157 9.34 6.06 8.08
C ARG A 157 9.95 7.35 7.56
N TYR A 158 10.79 7.96 8.38
CA TYR A 158 11.56 9.15 8.00
C TYR A 158 12.99 8.78 7.59
N VAL A 159 13.67 9.74 6.98
CA VAL A 159 15.12 9.63 6.69
C VAL A 159 15.89 9.30 7.97
N GLY A 160 16.81 8.33 7.88
CA GLY A 160 17.58 7.85 9.03
C GLY A 160 16.93 6.70 9.80
N ASP A 161 15.89 6.06 9.22
CA ASP A 161 15.18 4.92 9.79
C ASP A 161 14.49 5.20 11.12
N LEU A 162 14.06 6.46 11.32
CA LEU A 162 13.14 6.80 12.40
C LEU A 162 11.72 6.39 12.00
N TRP A 163 11.04 5.69 12.90
CA TRP A 163 9.68 5.23 12.68
C TRP A 163 8.71 5.78 13.73
N GLU A 164 7.56 6.21 13.26
CA GLU A 164 6.41 6.54 14.09
C GLU A 164 5.24 5.62 13.74
N ALA A 165 4.37 5.36 14.70
CA ALA A 165 3.11 4.67 14.48
C ALA A 165 1.93 5.42 15.08
N GLY A 166 0.74 5.17 14.55
CA GLY A 166 -0.50 5.62 15.18
C GLY A 166 -1.70 4.80 14.74
N PRO A 167 -2.72 4.66 15.60
CA PRO A 167 -3.94 3.94 15.23
C PRO A 167 -4.69 4.71 14.15
N LEU A 168 -5.06 4.00 13.09
CA LEU A 168 -5.93 4.54 12.04
C LEU A 168 -7.37 4.54 12.53
N PRO A 169 -8.19 5.53 12.11
CA PRO A 169 -9.62 5.49 12.37
C PRO A 169 -10.22 4.21 11.76
N THR A 170 -11.12 3.58 12.52
CA THR A 170 -11.93 2.47 12.03
C THR A 170 -12.82 2.97 10.90
N LEU A 171 -12.90 2.21 9.82
CA LEU A 171 -13.92 2.43 8.81
C LEU A 171 -15.26 2.01 9.42
N GLU A 172 -16.08 2.97 9.85
CA GLU A 172 -17.41 2.65 10.36
C GLU A 172 -18.19 1.87 9.30
N ALA A 173 -18.83 0.76 9.70
CA ALA A 173 -19.84 0.13 8.87
C ALA A 173 -21.00 1.13 8.73
N PRO A 174 -21.61 1.27 7.53
CA PRO A 174 -22.74 2.17 7.38
C PRO A 174 -23.83 1.80 8.40
N GLU A 175 -24.29 2.79 9.16
CA GLU A 175 -25.54 2.66 9.93
C GLU A 175 -26.62 2.22 8.93
N HIS A 176 -27.13 1.00 9.08
CA HIS A 176 -28.33 0.60 8.38
C HIS A 176 -29.44 1.51 8.87
N ASP A 177 -29.78 2.54 8.09
CA ASP A 177 -31.06 3.23 8.21
C ASP A 177 -32.14 2.16 8.05
N ASP A 178 -32.70 1.73 9.18
CA ASP A 178 -33.86 0.86 9.23
C ASP A 178 -34.97 1.54 8.42
N PRO A 179 -35.58 0.88 7.41
CA PRO A 179 -36.70 1.46 6.70
C PRO A 179 -37.85 1.64 7.70
N LEU A 180 -38.20 2.89 7.96
CA LEU A 180 -39.41 3.26 8.69
C LEU A 180 -40.61 2.52 8.09
N ILE A 181 -41.27 1.75 8.96
CA ILE A 181 -42.44 0.87 8.71
C ILE A 181 -43.63 1.66 8.17
#